data_AF-X1L5H0-F1
#
_entry.id   AF-X1L5H0-F1
#
_cell.length_a   1.000
_cell.length_b   1.000
_cell.length_c   1.000
_cell.angle_alpha   90.00
_cell.angle_beta   90.00
_cell.angle_gamma   90.00
#
_symmetry.space_group_name_H-M   'P 1'
#
loop_
_entity.id
_entity.type
_entity.pdbx_description
1 polymer ?
#
loop_
_entity_poly.entity_id
_entity_poly.type
_entity_poly.pdbx_seq_one_letter_code
_entity_poly.pdbx_strand_id
1 'polypeptide(L)'
;IKRAGFQIEKREGNIDNPRYLISSGENLHGNSMFSKKYNDNANPDKEFCAIMVCSDADEACPIVPGTEDRISLPYDDPKAFDDTDLEKTKYDERCRQIASEMFFIFKYAKSKM
;
A
#
# COMPACT_ATOMS: atom_id res chain seq x y z
N ILE A 1 0.95 -10.26 -5.21
CA ILE A 1 -0.50 -9.98 -5.32
C ILE A 1 -1.22 -10.57 -6.54
N LYS A 2 -0.56 -10.99 -7.64
CA LYS A 2 -1.26 -11.73 -8.73
C LYS A 2 -2.02 -12.97 -8.22
N ARG A 3 -1.41 -13.71 -7.28
CA ARG A 3 -2.04 -14.84 -6.56
C ARG A 3 -3.26 -14.47 -5.72
N ALA A 4 -3.41 -13.19 -5.39
CA ALA A 4 -4.56 -12.65 -4.67
C ALA A 4 -5.66 -12.12 -5.63
N GLY A 5 -5.56 -12.42 -6.92
CA GLY A 5 -6.59 -12.06 -7.92
C GLY A 5 -6.38 -10.73 -8.64
N PHE A 6 -5.26 -10.04 -8.39
CA PHE A 6 -4.94 -8.79 -9.09
C PHE A 6 -4.33 -9.03 -10.47
N GLN A 7 -4.81 -8.28 -11.44
CA GLN A 7 -4.17 -8.14 -12.74
C GLN A 7 -3.10 -7.04 -12.62
N ILE A 8 -1.90 -7.32 -13.14
CA ILE A 8 -0.78 -6.38 -13.09
C ILE A 8 -0.15 -6.28 -14.46
N GLU A 9 -0.11 -5.06 -14.97
CA GLU A 9 0.52 -4.72 -16.24
C GLU A 9 1.63 -3.70 -15.99
N LYS A 10 2.85 -3.99 -16.49
CA LYS A 10 3.96 -3.05 -16.43
C LYS A 10 3.78 -2.00 -17.53
N ARG A 11 3.83 -0.72 -17.17
CA ARG A 11 3.76 0.43 -18.08
C ARG A 11 5.14 1.05 -18.27
N GLU A 12 5.26 1.94 -19.26
CA GLU A 12 6.49 2.70 -19.48
C GLU A 12 6.84 3.53 -18.23
N GLY A 13 8.11 3.46 -17.83
CA GLY A 13 8.73 4.13 -16.69
C GLY A 13 10.24 3.90 -16.77
N ASN A 14 11.04 4.67 -16.01
CA ASN A 14 12.48 4.41 -15.95
C ASN A 14 12.74 3.01 -15.33
N ILE A 15 13.84 2.37 -15.71
CA ILE A 15 14.28 1.07 -15.18
C ILE A 15 14.31 1.09 -13.65
N ASP A 16 14.73 2.22 -13.07
CA ASP A 16 14.89 2.39 -11.62
C ASP A 16 13.58 2.65 -10.86
N ASN A 17 12.51 3.08 -11.55
CA ASN A 17 11.20 3.33 -10.94
C ASN A 17 10.07 2.93 -11.90
N PRO A 18 9.82 1.63 -12.06
CA PRO A 18 8.79 1.13 -12.97
C PRO A 18 7.39 1.57 -12.52
N ARG A 19 6.52 1.78 -13.50
CA ARG A 19 5.10 2.07 -13.28
C ARG A 19 4.27 0.83 -13.60
N TYR A 20 3.22 0.60 -12.81
CA TYR A 20 2.31 -0.53 -12.97
C TYR A 20 0.87 -0.06 -13.05
N LEU A 21 0.09 -0.69 -13.90
CA LEU A 21 -1.36 -0.62 -13.88
C LEU A 21 -1.89 -1.85 -13.15
N ILE A 22 -2.64 -1.64 -12.07
CA ILE A 22 -3.18 -2.71 -11.23
C ILE A 22 -4.70 -2.66 -11.21
N SER A 23 -5.36 -3.75 -11.61
CA SER A 23 -6.82 -3.88 -11.63
C SER A 23 -7.30 -5.15 -10.92
N SER A 24 -8.56 -5.14 -10.50
CA SER A 24 -9.23 -6.27 -9.83
C SER A 24 -10.75 -6.16 -10.00
N GLY A 25 -11.44 -7.30 -10.10
CA GLY A 25 -12.91 -7.34 -10.23
C GLY A 25 -13.42 -6.59 -11.47
N GLU A 26 -14.51 -5.84 -11.31
CA GLU A 26 -15.13 -5.05 -12.39
C GLU A 26 -14.42 -3.71 -12.67
N ASN A 27 -13.40 -3.34 -11.88
CA ASN A 27 -12.65 -2.12 -12.11
C ASN A 27 -11.64 -2.31 -13.26
N LEU A 28 -12.14 -2.14 -14.48
CA LEU A 28 -11.41 -2.32 -15.73
C LEU A 28 -10.38 -1.21 -16.02
N HIS A 29 -10.50 -0.04 -15.38
CA HIS A 29 -9.61 1.10 -15.65
C HIS A 29 -8.26 0.97 -14.95
N GLY A 30 -8.20 0.24 -13.83
CA GLY A 30 -6.97 0.01 -13.07
C GLY A 30 -6.40 1.25 -12.39
N ASN A 31 -5.52 1.05 -11.42
CA ASN A 31 -4.83 2.11 -10.68
C ASN A 31 -3.36 2.15 -11.09
N SER A 32 -2.85 3.35 -11.37
CA SER A 32 -1.43 3.58 -11.68
C SER A 32 -0.61 3.63 -10.39
N MET A 33 0.25 2.63 -10.21
CA MET A 33 1.06 2.43 -9.01
C MET A 33 2.55 2.54 -9.34
N PHE A 34 3.28 3.32 -8.54
CA PHE A 34 4.72 3.53 -8.66
C PHE A 34 5.29 4.05 -7.34
N SER A 35 6.58 3.84 -7.11
CA SER A 35 7.25 4.36 -5.91
C SER A 35 7.39 5.88 -6.00
N LYS A 36 6.96 6.57 -4.95
CA LYS A 36 6.93 8.04 -4.88
C LYS A 36 7.17 8.51 -3.45
N LYS A 37 7.62 9.75 -3.29
CA LYS A 37 7.74 10.38 -1.97
C LYS A 37 6.36 10.78 -1.45
N TYR A 38 6.21 10.96 -0.15
CA TYR A 38 4.93 11.38 0.44
C TYR A 38 4.47 12.75 -0.08
N ASN A 39 5.41 13.64 -0.42
CA ASN A 39 5.16 14.98 -0.96
C ASN A 39 5.13 15.04 -2.50
N ASP A 40 5.02 13.90 -3.18
CA ASP A 40 4.87 13.86 -4.63
C ASP A 40 3.49 14.40 -5.05
N ASN A 41 3.44 15.16 -6.16
CA ASN A 41 2.20 15.77 -6.67
C ASN A 41 1.11 14.76 -7.05
N ALA A 42 1.45 13.47 -7.20
CA ALA A 42 0.48 12.42 -7.43
C ALA A 42 -0.27 11.96 -6.16
N ASN A 43 0.13 12.45 -4.98
CA ASN A 43 -0.58 12.21 -3.73
C ASN A 43 -1.59 13.33 -3.45
N PRO A 44 -2.68 13.04 -2.71
CA PRO A 44 -3.60 14.07 -2.26
C PRO A 44 -2.92 15.05 -1.29
N ASP A 45 -3.36 16.30 -1.34
CA ASP A 45 -2.92 17.39 -0.46
C ASP A 45 -3.86 17.62 0.74
N LYS A 46 -5.09 17.12 0.66
CA LYS A 46 -6.13 17.19 1.70
C LYS A 46 -7.13 16.04 1.59
N GLU A 47 -8.02 15.90 2.58
CA GLU A 47 -9.15 14.95 2.57
C GLU A 47 -8.69 13.49 2.39
N PHE A 48 -7.58 13.12 3.03
CA PHE A 48 -7.03 11.77 2.97
C PHE A 48 -6.63 11.23 4.35
N CYS A 49 -6.61 9.90 4.49
CA CYS A 49 -6.07 9.21 5.65
C CYS A 49 -4.66 8.70 5.35
N ALA A 50 -3.71 8.98 6.24
CA ALA A 50 -2.35 8.48 6.17
C ALA A 50 -2.23 7.16 6.95
N ILE A 51 -1.74 6.10 6.30
CA ILE A 51 -1.49 4.80 6.93
C ILE A 51 0.02 4.58 6.97
N MET A 52 0.57 4.46 8.18
CA MET A 52 1.99 4.25 8.43
C MET A 52 2.27 2.76 8.62
N VAL A 53 2.80 2.13 7.56
CA VAL A 53 2.96 0.66 7.48
C VAL A 53 4.33 0.13 7.92
N CYS A 54 5.31 1.02 8.07
CA CYS A 54 6.66 0.72 8.54
C CYS A 54 6.90 1.50 9.83
N SER A 55 7.53 0.87 10.82
CA SER A 55 7.97 1.52 12.06
C SER A 55 8.85 2.73 11.79
N ASP A 56 9.76 2.64 10.83
CA ASP A 56 10.67 3.73 10.48
C ASP A 56 9.90 4.93 9.91
N ALA A 57 8.85 4.66 9.13
CA ALA A 57 8.00 5.72 8.58
C ALA A 57 7.14 6.37 9.68
N ASP A 58 6.65 5.57 10.63
CA ASP A 58 5.87 6.05 11.78
C ASP A 58 6.70 6.99 12.66
N GLU A 59 7.96 6.64 12.94
CA GLU A 59 8.86 7.48 13.74
C GLU A 59 9.38 8.71 12.98
N ALA A 60 9.70 8.56 11.69
CA ALA A 60 10.28 9.65 10.89
C ALA A 60 9.27 10.75 10.54
N CYS A 61 7.96 10.46 10.59
CA CYS A 61 6.92 11.38 10.17
C CYS A 61 5.77 11.44 11.18
N PRO A 62 5.95 12.08 12.35
CA PRO A 62 4.91 12.19 13.38
C PRO A 62 3.72 13.04 12.92
N ILE A 63 3.92 13.92 11.92
CA ILE A 63 2.88 14.81 11.39
C ILE A 63 2.83 14.66 9.87
N VAL A 64 1.65 14.32 9.34
CA VAL A 64 1.37 14.28 7.90
C VAL A 64 0.41 15.44 7.56
N PRO A 65 0.90 16.53 6.94
CA PRO A 65 0.05 17.68 6.62
C PRO A 65 -1.13 17.29 5.71
N GLY A 66 -2.30 17.87 5.96
CA GLY A 66 -3.50 17.65 5.13
C GLY A 66 -4.24 16.34 5.40
N THR A 67 -3.76 15.51 6.32
CA THR A 67 -4.46 14.27 6.67
C THR A 67 -5.61 14.51 7.65
N GLU A 68 -6.72 13.79 7.46
CA GLU A 68 -7.86 13.76 8.39
C GLU A 68 -7.62 12.81 9.56
N ASP A 69 -6.87 11.72 9.33
CA ASP A 69 -6.50 10.75 10.35
C ASP A 69 -5.18 10.08 9.99
N ARG A 70 -4.37 9.79 11.01
CA ARG A 70 -3.05 9.17 10.90
C ARG A 70 -3.06 7.85 11.66
N ILE A 71 -3.06 6.75 10.93
CA ILE A 71 -3.18 5.41 11.49
C ILE A 71 -1.82 4.71 11.43
N SER A 72 -1.27 4.35 12.59
CA SER A 72 -0.07 3.50 12.67
C SER A 72 -0.49 2.04 12.59
N LEU A 73 0.11 1.30 11.65
CA LEU A 73 -0.20 -0.09 11.36
C LEU A 73 1.05 -0.82 10.85
N PRO A 74 2.09 -0.99 11.69
CA PRO A 74 3.35 -1.57 11.27
C PRO A 74 3.23 -3.06 10.94
N TYR A 75 3.94 -3.49 9.89
CA TYR A 75 4.04 -4.89 9.50
C TYR A 75 5.50 -5.38 9.47
N ASP A 76 5.71 -6.67 9.74
CA ASP A 76 6.99 -7.31 9.45
C ASP A 76 7.19 -7.37 7.93
N ASP A 77 8.25 -6.77 7.42
CA ASP A 77 8.55 -6.77 5.98
C ASP A 77 8.87 -8.21 5.51
N PRO A 78 8.04 -8.81 4.62
CA PRO A 78 8.29 -10.16 4.12
C PRO A 78 9.58 -10.25 3.30
N LYS A 79 10.18 -9.11 2.92
CA LYS A 79 11.50 -9.02 2.30
C LYS A 79 12.59 -9.73 3.08
N ALA A 80 12.46 -9.85 4.40
CA ALA A 80 13.39 -10.60 5.24
C ALA A 80 13.52 -12.09 4.85
N PHE A 81 12.58 -12.61 4.05
CA PHE A 81 12.55 -13.99 3.56
C PHE A 81 12.86 -14.09 2.05
N ASP A 82 13.27 -13.01 1.39
CA ASP A 82 13.74 -13.05 -0.01
C ASP A 82 14.83 -14.13 -0.16
N ASP A 83 14.79 -14.86 -1.27
CA ASP A 83 15.73 -15.95 -1.62
C ASP A 83 15.69 -17.18 -0.67
N THR A 84 14.62 -17.31 0.14
CA THR A 84 14.38 -18.49 0.99
C THR A 84 13.17 -19.31 0.54
N ASP A 85 13.10 -20.57 0.99
CA ASP A 85 11.93 -21.44 0.76
C ASP A 85 10.63 -20.89 1.37
N LEU A 86 10.74 -19.92 2.30
CA LEU A 86 9.60 -19.30 2.98
C LEU A 86 9.08 -18.04 2.28
N GLU A 87 9.81 -17.50 1.30
CA GLU A 87 9.49 -16.23 0.62
C GLU A 87 8.01 -16.18 0.22
N LYS A 88 7.59 -17.13 -0.62
CA LYS A 88 6.22 -17.18 -1.14
C LYS A 88 5.17 -17.16 -0.04
N THR A 89 5.37 -17.98 1.00
CA THR A 89 4.44 -18.13 2.11
C THR A 89 4.36 -16.86 2.94
N LYS A 90 5.49 -16.20 3.20
CA LYS A 90 5.56 -14.97 4.00
C LYS A 90 4.96 -13.77 3.29
N TYR A 91 5.18 -13.64 1.99
CA TYR A 91 4.47 -12.64 1.19
C TYR A 91 2.96 -12.89 1.14
N ASP A 92 2.50 -14.14 1.04
CA ASP A 92 1.07 -14.48 1.06
C ASP A 92 0.44 -14.24 2.45
N GLU A 93 1.18 -14.49 3.53
CA GLU A 93 0.77 -14.21 4.91
C GLU A 93 0.56 -12.69 5.11
N ARG A 94 1.57 -11.88 4.77
CA ARG A 94 1.50 -10.42 4.93
C ARG A 94 0.44 -9.78 4.03
N CYS A 95 0.28 -10.29 2.81
CA CYS A 95 -0.80 -9.84 1.92
C CYS A 95 -2.20 -10.05 2.53
N ARG A 96 -2.43 -11.19 3.20
CA ARG A 96 -3.72 -11.47 3.86
C ARG A 96 -3.94 -10.58 5.07
N GLN A 97 -2.90 -10.40 5.90
CA GLN A 97 -2.97 -9.52 7.06
C GLN A 97 -3.33 -8.08 6.65
N ILE A 98 -2.59 -7.50 5.69
CA ILE A 98 -2.86 -6.15 5.18
C ILE A 98 -4.29 -6.05 4.66
N ALA A 99 -4.76 -7.03 3.87
CA ALA A 99 -6.13 -7.02 3.34
C ALA A 99 -7.19 -7.02 4.46
N SER A 100 -7.00 -7.84 5.51
CA SER A 100 -7.91 -7.89 6.65
C SER A 100 -7.94 -6.58 7.44
N GLU A 101 -6.79 -5.97 7.69
CA GLU A 101 -6.72 -4.73 8.47
C GLU A 101 -7.23 -3.53 7.66
N MET A 102 -6.97 -3.48 6.35
CA MET A 102 -7.56 -2.47 5.46
C MET A 102 -9.09 -2.54 5.50
N PHE A 103 -9.69 -3.73 5.54
CA PHE A 103 -11.15 -3.87 5.68
C PHE A 103 -11.66 -3.18 6.97
N PHE A 104 -10.96 -3.34 8.09
CA PHE A 104 -11.32 -2.67 9.34
C PHE A 104 -11.08 -1.16 9.28
N ILE A 105 -10.03 -0.70 8.61
CA ILE A 105 -9.78 0.73 8.39
C ILE A 105 -10.93 1.36 7.58
N PHE A 106 -11.36 0.73 6.48
CA PHE A 106 -12.49 1.24 5.71
C PHE A 106 -13.79 1.26 6.53
N LYS A 107 -14.00 0.26 7.40
CA LYS A 107 -15.12 0.25 8.33
C LYS A 107 -15.03 1.39 9.35
N TYR A 108 -13.85 1.64 9.89
CA TYR A 108 -13.59 2.76 10.81
C TYR A 108 -13.82 4.11 10.13
N ALA A 109 -13.26 4.32 8.93
CA ALA A 109 -13.44 5.53 8.14
C ALA A 109 -14.93 5.80 7.86
N LYS A 110 -15.68 4.76 7.48
CA LYS A 110 -17.14 4.86 7.28
C LYS A 110 -17.89 5.26 8.55
N SER A 111 -17.43 4.88 9.74
CA SER A 111 -18.08 5.26 11.00
C SER A 111 -17.87 6.72 11.42
N LYS A 112 -16.97 7.43 10.74
CA LYS A 112 -16.66 8.85 10.95
C LYS A 112 -17.40 9.78 9.98
N MET A 113 -18.08 9.20 8.98
CA MET A 113 -18.94 9.90 8.01
C MET A 113 -20.37 9.98 8.51
#